data_AF-A0A535ZB69-F1
#
_entry.id   AF-A0A535ZB69-F1
#
_cell.length_a   1.000
_cell.length_b   1.000
_cell.length_c   1.000
_cell.angle_alpha   90.00
_cell.angle_beta   90.00
_cell.angle_gamma   90.00
#
_symmetry.space_group_name_H-M   'P 1'
#
loop_
_entity.id
_entity.type
_entity.pdbx_description
1 polymer ?
#
loop_
_entity_poly.entity_id
_entity_poly.type
_entity_poly.pdbx_seq_one_letter_code
_entity_poly.pdbx_strand_id
1 'polypeptide(L)'
;MLQAGLEGAALGLELISLRQAIDQLELRFARLSLEFDQSECWDYEGANSAIDWIRINCKMTSNAVSDRIAVSEHEADLVESIQAVDAGEIGFAHLAVLARTANVVGDSFDEADLL
;
A
#
# COMPACT_ATOMS: atom_id res chain seq x y z
N MET A 1 -38.75 -0.08 6.07
CA MET A 1 -37.60 0.13 6.98
C MET A 1 -36.75 -1.12 7.14
N LEU A 2 -37.31 -2.29 7.50
CA LEU A 2 -36.51 -3.51 7.69
C LEU A 2 -35.74 -3.94 6.42
N GLN A 3 -36.37 -3.89 5.25
CA GLN A 3 -35.75 -4.28 3.97
C GLN A 3 -34.62 -3.33 3.53
N ALA A 4 -34.82 -2.02 3.65
CA ALA A 4 -33.77 -1.03 3.39
C ALA A 4 -32.57 -1.16 4.35
N GLY A 5 -32.82 -1.57 5.61
CA GLY A 5 -31.75 -1.88 6.57
C GLY A 5 -30.94 -3.12 6.19
N LEU A 6 -31.59 -4.16 5.67
CA LEU A 6 -30.93 -5.37 5.18
C LEU A 6 -30.12 -5.11 3.89
N GLU A 7 -30.66 -4.32 2.97
CA GLU A 7 -29.93 -3.89 1.76
C GLU A 7 -28.70 -3.05 2.12
N GLY A 8 -28.82 -2.11 3.06
CA GLY A 8 -27.68 -1.32 3.54
C GLY A 8 -26.59 -2.18 4.21
N ALA A 9 -26.97 -3.20 4.98
CA ALA A 9 -26.02 -4.13 5.59
C ALA A 9 -25.27 -4.95 4.53
N ALA A 10 -25.95 -5.42 3.48
CA ALA A 10 -25.33 -6.13 2.38
C ALA A 10 -24.29 -5.26 1.63
N LEU A 11 -24.63 -3.99 1.36
CA LEU A 11 -23.70 -3.02 0.77
C LEU A 11 -22.47 -2.80 1.65
N GLY A 12 -22.65 -2.73 2.98
CA GLY A 12 -21.53 -2.60 3.92
C GLY A 12 -20.56 -3.78 3.85
N LEU A 13 -21.08 -5.01 3.80
CA LEU A 13 -20.24 -6.22 3.66
C LEU A 13 -19.51 -6.27 2.32
N GLU A 14 -20.16 -5.81 1.25
CA GLU A 14 -19.52 -5.70 -0.07
C GLU A 14 -18.39 -4.68 -0.07
N LEU A 15 -18.58 -3.51 0.56
CA LEU A 15 -17.53 -2.49 0.70
C LEU A 15 -16.32 -3.03 1.46
N ILE A 16 -16.53 -3.75 2.56
CA ILE A 16 -15.44 -4.38 3.33
C ILE A 16 -14.67 -5.38 2.47
N SER A 17 -15.38 -6.25 1.75
CA SER A 17 -14.78 -7.27 0.89
C SER A 17 -13.98 -6.66 -0.26
N LEU A 18 -14.54 -5.62 -0.89
CA LEU A 18 -13.84 -4.87 -1.94
C LEU A 18 -12.57 -4.21 -1.41
N ARG A 19 -12.63 -3.60 -0.23
CA ARG A 19 -11.49 -2.88 0.33
C ARG A 19 -10.33 -3.83 0.63
N GLN A 20 -10.60 -4.97 1.29
CA GLN A 20 -9.59 -5.99 1.55
C GLN A 20 -8.93 -6.49 0.25
N ALA A 21 -9.74 -6.75 -0.80
CA ALA A 21 -9.20 -7.16 -2.09
C ALA A 21 -8.33 -6.08 -2.75
N ILE A 22 -8.73 -4.80 -2.67
CA ILE A 22 -7.92 -3.70 -3.21
C ILE A 22 -6.64 -3.53 -2.38
N ASP A 23 -6.67 -3.67 -1.06
CA ASP A 23 -5.49 -3.55 -0.19
C ASP A 23 -4.43 -4.60 -0.54
N GLN A 24 -4.84 -5.86 -0.78
CA GLN A 24 -3.94 -6.92 -1.24
C GLN A 24 -3.36 -6.62 -2.64
N LEU A 25 -4.17 -6.05 -3.54
CA LEU A 25 -3.69 -5.62 -4.86
C LEU A 25 -2.70 -4.45 -4.76
N GLU A 26 -2.91 -3.51 -3.82
CA GLU A 26 -1.98 -2.41 -3.56
C GLU A 26 -0.66 -2.90 -2.98
N LEU A 27 -0.68 -3.89 -2.08
CA LEU A 27 0.54 -4.51 -1.57
C LEU A 27 1.33 -5.21 -2.69
N ARG A 28 0.66 -5.95 -3.57
CA ARG A 28 1.31 -6.53 -4.76
C ARG A 28 1.88 -5.44 -5.68
N PHE A 29 1.14 -4.36 -5.90
CA PHE A 29 1.60 -3.23 -6.71
C PHE A 29 2.82 -2.55 -6.09
N ALA A 30 2.89 -2.46 -4.76
CA ALA A 30 4.02 -1.92 -4.03
C ALA A 30 5.31 -2.69 -4.32
N ARG A 31 5.28 -4.02 -4.18
CA ARG A 31 6.40 -4.91 -4.52
C ARG A 31 6.91 -4.70 -5.93
N LEU A 32 5.99 -4.71 -6.90
CA LEU A 32 6.33 -4.49 -8.31
C LEU A 32 6.88 -3.08 -8.58
N SER A 33 6.44 -2.07 -7.81
CA SER A 33 6.95 -0.70 -7.95
C SER A 33 8.42 -0.61 -7.54
N LEU A 34 8.82 -1.27 -6.45
CA LEU A 34 10.22 -1.33 -6.02
C LEU A 34 11.07 -2.18 -6.97
N GLU A 35 10.58 -3.34 -7.40
CA GLU A 35 11.28 -4.17 -8.41
C GLU A 35 11.49 -3.39 -9.72
N PHE A 36 10.50 -2.61 -10.14
CA PHE A 36 10.59 -1.74 -11.32
C PHE A 36 11.62 -0.62 -11.11
N ASP A 37 11.65 0.00 -9.93
CA ASP A 37 12.66 1.00 -9.59
C ASP A 37 14.09 0.44 -9.66
N GLN A 38 14.30 -0.73 -9.05
CA GLN A 38 15.58 -1.45 -9.05
C GLN A 38 16.02 -1.92 -10.43
N SER A 39 15.08 -2.12 -11.36
CA SER A 39 15.41 -2.53 -12.73
C SER A 39 16.06 -1.42 -13.57
N GLU A 40 15.94 -0.16 -13.13
CA GLU A 40 16.37 1.04 -13.85
C GLU A 40 15.78 1.18 -15.27
N CYS A 41 14.80 0.35 -15.64
CA CYS A 41 14.33 0.31 -17.03
C CYS A 41 13.59 1.59 -17.47
N TRP A 42 13.13 2.37 -16.50
CA TRP A 42 12.55 3.69 -16.68
C TRP A 42 13.50 4.70 -17.34
N ASP A 43 14.82 4.53 -17.21
CA ASP A 43 15.81 5.42 -17.85
C ASP A 43 15.85 5.20 -19.38
N TYR A 44 15.70 3.95 -19.84
CA TYR A 44 15.61 3.65 -21.29
C TYR A 44 14.38 4.28 -21.95
N GLU A 45 13.32 4.52 -21.19
CA GLU A 45 12.11 5.21 -21.64
C GLU A 45 12.19 6.74 -21.48
N GLY A 46 13.31 7.26 -20.96
CA GLY A 46 13.57 8.69 -20.79
C GLY A 46 12.82 9.33 -19.61
N ALA A 47 12.40 8.54 -18.61
CA ALA A 47 11.88 9.06 -17.36
C ALA A 47 13.03 9.44 -16.41
N ASN A 48 12.80 10.42 -15.51
CA ASN A 48 13.85 10.84 -14.56
C ASN A 48 13.99 9.91 -13.35
N SER A 49 12.98 9.08 -13.08
CA SER A 49 12.93 8.11 -11.98
C SER A 49 11.78 7.12 -12.21
N ALA A 50 11.76 6.02 -11.47
CA ALA A 50 10.61 5.12 -11.45
C ALA A 50 9.35 5.83 -10.94
N ILE A 51 9.47 6.70 -9.94
CA ILE A 51 8.34 7.49 -9.43
C ILE A 51 7.68 8.30 -10.55
N ASP A 52 8.49 8.99 -11.37
CA ASP A 52 7.99 9.77 -12.51
C ASP A 52 7.33 8.88 -13.57
N TRP A 53 7.94 7.74 -13.88
CA TRP A 53 7.37 6.80 -14.85
C TRP A 53 6.03 6.24 -14.36
N ILE A 54 5.99 5.72 -13.13
CA ILE A 54 4.80 5.08 -12.53
C ILE A 54 3.68 6.11 -12.37
N ARG A 55 3.95 7.31 -11.84
CA ARG A 55 2.89 8.31 -11.64
C ARG A 55 2.22 8.71 -12.95
N ILE A 56 2.99 8.83 -14.04
CA ILE A 56 2.49 9.23 -15.37
C ILE A 56 1.71 8.08 -16.02
N ASN A 57 2.27 6.87 -16.00
CA ASN A 57 1.70 5.72 -16.69
C ASN A 57 0.53 5.10 -15.90
N CYS A 58 0.63 5.01 -14.58
CA CYS A 58 -0.40 4.45 -13.70
C CYS A 58 -1.39 5.51 -13.16
N LYS A 59 -1.28 6.77 -13.58
CA LYS A 59 -2.20 7.88 -13.22
C LYS A 59 -2.29 8.12 -11.70
N MET A 60 -1.14 8.12 -11.06
CA MET A 60 -1.01 8.31 -9.61
C MET A 60 -0.39 9.66 -9.28
N THR A 61 -0.50 10.07 -8.01
CA THR A 61 0.30 11.18 -7.49
C THR A 61 1.70 10.68 -7.11
N SER A 62 2.69 11.57 -7.07
CA SER A 62 4.06 11.18 -6.68
C SER A 62 4.10 10.61 -5.27
N ASN A 63 3.44 11.26 -4.30
CA ASN A 63 3.37 10.77 -2.92
C ASN A 63 2.79 9.37 -2.85
N ALA A 64 1.72 9.13 -3.60
CA ALA A 64 1.10 7.81 -3.60
C ALA A 64 2.11 6.77 -4.12
N VAL A 65 2.88 7.03 -5.18
CA VAL A 65 3.93 6.07 -5.63
C VAL A 65 5.02 5.92 -4.58
N SER A 66 5.47 7.01 -3.96
CA SER A 66 6.47 6.96 -2.89
C SER A 66 6.03 6.13 -1.69
N ASP A 67 4.74 6.13 -1.34
CA ASP A 67 4.21 5.27 -0.28
C ASP A 67 4.35 3.79 -0.61
N ARG A 68 4.17 3.41 -1.89
CA ARG A 68 4.28 2.03 -2.36
C ARG A 68 5.73 1.55 -2.31
N ILE A 69 6.66 2.41 -2.75
CA ILE A 69 8.09 2.10 -2.66
C ILE A 69 8.49 1.96 -1.19
N ALA A 70 8.10 2.89 -0.32
CA ALA A 70 8.40 2.82 1.11
C ALA A 70 7.86 1.55 1.79
N VAL A 71 6.61 1.15 1.50
CA VAL A 71 6.05 -0.11 2.02
C VAL A 71 6.88 -1.29 1.58
N SER A 72 7.26 -1.34 0.30
CA SER A 72 8.03 -2.46 -0.24
C SER A 72 9.48 -2.50 0.27
N GLU A 73 10.10 -1.35 0.57
CA GLU A 73 11.45 -1.28 1.13
C GLU A 73 11.49 -1.80 2.57
N HIS A 74 10.41 -1.59 3.33
CA HIS A 74 10.29 -1.97 4.74
C HIS A 74 9.54 -3.28 4.99
N GLU A 75 9.31 -4.14 3.99
CA GLU A 75 8.55 -5.38 4.23
C GLU A 75 9.17 -6.29 5.30
N ALA A 76 10.50 -6.26 5.44
CA ALA A 76 11.21 -7.02 6.48
C ALA A 76 10.96 -6.47 7.89
N ASP A 77 10.65 -5.18 8.01
CA ASP A 77 10.37 -4.48 9.26
C ASP A 77 8.86 -4.42 9.57
N LEU A 78 8.01 -4.83 8.62
CA LEU A 78 6.55 -4.69 8.65
C LEU A 78 5.81 -6.04 8.53
N VAL A 79 6.42 -7.12 9.02
CA VAL A 79 5.93 -8.49 8.80
C VAL A 79 4.56 -8.69 9.43
N GLU A 80 4.37 -8.25 10.67
CA GLU A 80 3.09 -8.37 11.40
C GLU A 80 2.03 -7.46 10.77
N SER A 81 2.43 -6.26 10.36
CA SER A 81 1.54 -5.30 9.70
C SER A 81 1.04 -5.80 8.35
N ILE A 82 1.89 -6.48 7.57
CA ILE A 82 1.51 -7.11 6.30
C ILE A 82 0.51 -8.25 6.56
N GLN A 83 0.73 -9.07 7.59
CA GLN A 83 -0.21 -10.11 7.97
C GLN A 83 -1.57 -9.53 8.39
N ALA A 84 -1.57 -8.40 9.10
CA ALA A 84 -2.79 -7.67 9.45
C ALA A 84 -3.53 -7.13 8.21
N VAL A 85 -2.83 -6.70 7.16
CA VAL A 85 -3.45 -6.37 5.86
C VAL A 85 -4.10 -7.61 5.22
N ASP A 86 -3.39 -8.73 5.18
CA ASP A 86 -3.92 -9.96 4.60
C ASP A 86 -5.17 -10.46 5.35
N ALA A 87 -5.18 -10.32 6.69
CA ALA A 87 -6.32 -10.62 7.55
C ALA A 87 -7.47 -9.61 7.45
N GLY A 88 -7.26 -8.45 6.82
CA GLY A 88 -8.24 -7.37 6.71
C GLY A 88 -8.43 -6.57 8.00
N GLU A 89 -7.46 -6.63 8.92
CA GLU A 89 -7.45 -5.91 10.19
C GLU A 89 -7.03 -4.44 10.02
N ILE A 90 -6.10 -4.20 9.09
CA ILE A 90 -5.70 -2.85 8.64
C ILE A 90 -5.73 -2.75 7.10
N GLY A 91 -5.86 -1.53 6.57
CA GLY A 91 -5.79 -1.28 5.13
C GLY A 91 -4.40 -0.84 4.66
N PHE A 92 -4.16 -0.83 3.34
CA PHE A 92 -2.87 -0.44 2.76
C PHE A 92 -2.46 0.99 3.14
N ALA A 93 -3.43 1.91 3.25
CA ALA A 93 -3.16 3.28 3.67
C ALA A 93 -2.60 3.37 5.11
N HIS A 94 -2.98 2.46 6.01
CA HIS A 94 -2.39 2.38 7.34
C HIS A 94 -0.96 1.83 7.24
N LEU A 95 -0.77 0.72 6.51
CA LEU A 95 0.56 0.15 6.28
C LEU A 95 1.55 1.18 5.69
N ALA A 96 1.09 2.04 4.78
CA ALA A 96 1.88 3.14 4.24
C ALA A 96 2.33 4.14 5.32
N VAL A 97 1.46 4.50 6.28
CA VAL A 97 1.84 5.37 7.40
C VAL A 97 2.92 4.72 8.26
N LEU A 98 2.84 3.41 8.51
CA LEU A 98 3.87 2.67 9.24
C LEU A 98 5.21 2.72 8.52
N ALA A 99 5.24 2.40 7.22
CA ALA A 99 6.44 2.48 6.40
C ALA A 99 7.05 3.89 6.33
N ARG A 100 6.20 4.93 6.24
CA ARG A 100 6.67 6.33 6.30
C ARG A 100 7.19 6.71 7.68
N THR A 101 6.65 6.12 8.74
CA THR A 101 7.15 6.31 10.10
C THR A 101 8.51 5.66 10.26
N ALA A 102 8.68 4.42 9.78
CA ALA A 102 9.96 3.71 9.76
C ALA A 102 11.07 4.52 9.08
N ASN A 103 10.77 5.13 7.92
CA ASN A 103 11.69 6.05 7.25
C ASN A 103 12.16 7.24 8.12
N VAL A 104 11.29 7.75 9.00
CA VAL A 104 11.57 8.92 9.84
C VAL A 104 12.33 8.56 11.11
N VAL A 105 11.97 7.44 11.75
CA VAL A 105 12.51 7.06 13.06
C VAL A 105 13.68 6.06 12.96
N GLY A 106 13.89 5.45 11.79
CA GLY A 106 14.99 4.53 11.52
C GLY A 106 15.00 3.32 12.47
N ASP A 107 16.16 3.01 13.04
CA ASP A 107 16.37 1.88 13.97
C ASP A 107 15.49 1.93 15.24
N SER A 108 14.83 3.06 15.52
CA SER A 108 13.87 3.17 16.64
C SER A 108 12.46 2.73 16.25
N PHE A 109 12.25 2.27 15.02
CA PHE A 109 10.95 1.78 14.56
C PHE A 109 10.67 0.40 15.16
N ASP A 110 9.48 0.26 15.72
CA ASP A 110 8.89 -1.02 16.14
C ASP A 110 7.44 -1.03 15.66
N GLU A 111 7.09 -1.99 14.80
CA GLU A 111 5.73 -2.07 14.26
C GLU A 111 4.69 -2.41 15.35
N ALA A 112 5.10 -3.10 16.42
CA ALA A 112 4.20 -3.51 17.50
C ALA A 112 3.68 -2.32 18.33
N ASP A 113 4.38 -1.18 18.33
CA ASP A 113 3.95 0.04 19.01
C ASP A 113 2.77 0.74 18.28
N LEU A 114 2.50 0.35 17.02
CA LEU A 114 1.60 1.06 16.11
C LEU A 114 0.52 0.16 15.47
N LEU A 115 0.55 -1.15 15.73
CA LEU A 115 -0.50 -2.12 15.39
C LEU A 115 -1.60 -2.15 16.48
#